data_AF-A0A964U1M9-F1
#
_entry.id   AF-A0A964U1M9-F1
#
_cell.length_a   1.000
_cell.length_b   1.000
_cell.length_c   1.000
_cell.angle_alpha   90.00
_cell.angle_beta   90.00
_cell.angle_gamma   90.00
#
_symmetry.space_group_name_H-M   'P 1'
#
loop_
_entity.id
_entity.type
_entity.pdbx_description
1 polymer ?
#
loop_
_entity_poly.entity_id
_entity_poly.type
_entity_poly.pdbx_seq_one_letter_code
_entity_poly.pdbx_strand_id
1 'polypeptide(L)' 'MLTQDGPVPDAPFDGYEVLIPARDYRNRHASILLALDAALEAAQSLTSETTS' A
#
# COMPACT_ATOMS: atom_id res chain seq x y z
N MET A 1 -8.29 2.93 -2.94
CA MET A 1 -8.78 1.53 -2.96
C MET A 1 -9.37 1.07 -1.63
N LEU A 2 -8.58 0.87 -0.56
CA LEU A 2 -9.08 0.25 0.70
C LEU A 2 -9.82 1.20 1.65
N THR A 3 -9.37 2.45 1.77
CA THR A 3 -9.87 3.40 2.78
C THR A 3 -10.87 4.41 2.23
N GLN A 4 -10.81 4.70 0.93
CA GLN A 4 -11.62 5.71 0.25
C GLN A 4 -12.40 5.16 -0.95
N ASP A 5 -12.56 3.84 -1.03
CA ASP A 5 -13.27 3.16 -2.13
C ASP A 5 -12.78 3.46 -3.56
N GLY A 6 -11.60 4.09 -3.71
CA GLY A 6 -11.02 4.40 -5.01
C GLY A 6 -10.74 3.16 -5.88
N PRO A 7 -10.40 3.36 -7.16
CA PRO A 7 -10.14 2.25 -8.10
C PRO A 7 -8.96 1.38 -7.65
N VAL A 8 -8.85 0.19 -8.24
CA VAL A 8 -7.62 -0.62 -8.16
C VAL A 8 -6.50 0.17 -8.85
N PRO A 9 -5.29 0.24 -8.28
CA PRO A 9 -4.17 0.89 -8.96
C PRO A 9 -3.82 0.21 -10.29
N ASP A 10 -3.28 0.98 -11.23
CA ASP A 10 -2.76 0.44 -12.48
C ASP A 10 -1.45 -0.35 -12.26
N ALA A 11 -0.95 -1.00 -13.32
CA ALA A 11 0.33 -1.69 -13.31
C ALA A 11 1.46 -0.78 -12.77
N PRO A 12 2.36 -1.29 -11.91
CA PRO A 12 2.61 -2.71 -11.59
C PRO A 12 1.77 -3.26 -10.42
N PHE A 13 0.74 -2.56 -9.97
CA PHE A 13 -0.03 -2.89 -8.76
C PHE A 13 -1.47 -3.34 -9.04
N ASP A 14 -1.79 -3.67 -10.29
CA ASP A 14 -3.08 -4.19 -10.74
C ASP A 14 -3.46 -5.51 -10.04
N GLY A 15 -2.46 -6.31 -9.63
CA GLY A 15 -2.65 -7.51 -8.82
C GLY A 15 -3.31 -7.27 -7.45
N TYR A 16 -3.44 -6.02 -6.98
CA TYR A 16 -4.17 -5.69 -5.75
C TYR A 16 -5.69 -5.75 -5.89
N GLU A 17 -6.23 -6.07 -7.07
CA GLU A 17 -7.64 -6.39 -7.27
C GLU A 17 -8.15 -7.44 -6.26
N VAL A 18 -7.32 -8.42 -5.90
CA VAL A 18 -7.66 -9.47 -4.91
C VAL A 18 -7.98 -8.92 -3.51
N LEU A 19 -7.60 -7.67 -3.22
CA LEU A 19 -7.87 -6.99 -1.96
C LEU A 19 -9.19 -6.22 -1.96
N ILE A 20 -9.96 -6.20 -3.06
CA ILE A 20 -11.29 -5.56 -3.10
C ILE A 20 -12.21 -6.04 -1.96
N PRO A 21 -12.33 -7.35 -1.65
CA PRO A 21 -13.16 -7.81 -0.54
C PRO A 21 -12.69 -7.27 0.82
N ALA A 22 -11.42 -6.90 0.97
CA ALA A 22 -10.86 -6.38 2.20
C ALA A 22 -11.34 -4.96 2.55
N ARG A 23 -11.99 -4.23 1.63
CA ARG A 23 -12.55 -2.88 1.87
C ARG A 23 -13.48 -2.85 3.08
N ASP A 24 -14.34 -3.86 3.21
CA ASP A 24 -15.32 -3.95 4.29
C ASP A 24 -14.70 -4.43 5.62
N TYR A 25 -13.53 -5.07 5.58
CA TYR A 25 -12.81 -5.56 6.75
C TYR A 25 -11.82 -4.51 7.30
N ARG A 26 -12.36 -3.41 7.84
CA ARG A 26 -11.55 -2.30 8.38
C ARG A 26 -10.53 -2.72 9.44
N ASN A 27 -10.84 -3.76 10.23
CA ASN A 27 -9.94 -4.33 11.22
C ASN A 27 -8.72 -5.07 10.63
N ARG A 28 -8.69 -5.29 9.30
CA ARG A 28 -7.56 -5.89 8.56
C ARG A 28 -6.73 -4.87 7.81
N HIS A 29 -7.21 -3.63 7.66
CA HIS A 29 -6.51 -2.58 6.90
C HIS A 29 -5.13 -2.32 7.46
N ALA A 30 -4.98 -2.19 8.78
CA ALA A 30 -3.68 -1.98 9.42
C ALA A 30 -2.66 -3.09 9.08
N SER A 31 -3.07 -4.37 9.16
CA SER A 31 -2.18 -5.48 8.81
C SER A 31 -1.85 -5.54 7.33
N ILE A 32 -2.78 -5.17 6.44
CA ILE A 32 -2.57 -5.16 4.99
C ILE A 32 -1.62 -4.03 4.59
N LEU A 33 -1.81 -2.84 5.18
CA LEU A 33 -1.00 -1.65 4.87
C LEU A 33 0.42 -1.73 5.46
N LEU A 34 0.62 -2.47 6.55
CA LEU A 34 1.92 -2.55 7.25
C LEU A 34 3.11 -2.84 6.32
N ALA A 35 2.97 -3.81 5.40
CA ALA A 35 4.06 -4.15 4.48
C ALA A 35 4.33 -3.04 3.45
N LEU A 36 3.29 -2.33 3.02
CA LEU A 36 3.40 -1.21 2.08
C LEU A 36 4.03 0.00 2.75
N ASP A 37 3.61 0.31 3.97
CA ASP A 37 4.16 1.40 4.76
C ASP A 37 5.66 1.17 5.04
N ALA A 38 6.05 -0.06 5.40
CA ALA A 38 7.46 -0.42 5.60
C ALA A 38 8.29 -0.32 4.31
N ALA A 39 7.75 -0.75 3.18
CA ALA A 39 8.43 -0.63 1.89
C ALA A 39 8.60 0.84 1.48
N LEU A 40 7.59 1.69 1.74
CA LEU A 40 7.64 3.13 1.50
C LEU A 40 8.69 3.80 2.38
N GLU A 41 8.72 3.48 3.68
CA GLU A 41 9.71 4.02 4.63
C GLU A 41 11.14 3.65 4.22
N ALA A 42 11.36 2.39 3.81
CA ALA A 42 12.66 1.94 3.32
C ALA A 42 13.07 2.73 2.06
N ALA A 43 12.18 2.88 1.10
CA ALA A 43 12.43 3.65 -0.12
C ALA A 43 12.76 5.12 0.17
N GLN A 44 12.02 5.75 1.09
CA GLN A 44 12.26 7.14 1.53
C GLN A 44 13.64 7.29 2.18
N SER A 45 14.02 6.34 3.04
CA SER A 45 15.32 6.31 3.71
C SER A 45 16.47 6.23 2.70
N LEU A 46 16.36 5.34 1.71
CA LEU A 46 17.32 5.20 0.60
C LEU A 46 17.52 6.50 -0.20
N THR A 47 16.43 7.21 -0.53
CA THR A 47 16.52 8.48 -1.26
C THR A 47 17.16 9.60 -0.43
N SER A 48 16.97 9.57 0.90
CA SER A 48 17.52 10.58 1.82
C SER A 48 19.02 10.41 2.03
N GLU A 49 19.50 9.16 2.04
CA GLU A 49 20.92 8.82 2.24
C GLU A 49 21.78 9.05 0.99
N THR A 50 21.18 9.01 -0.21
CA THR A 50 21.89 9.24 -1.49
C THR A 50 22.12 10.73 -1.80
N THR A 51 21.46 11.64 -1.09
CA THR A 51 21.54 13.10 -1.32
C THR A 51 22.54 13.80 -0.39
N SER A 52 23.30 13.06 0.42
CA SER A 52 24.31 13.60 1.33
C SER A 52 25.75 13.24 0.95
#